data_AF-A0A381UU67-F1
#
_entry.id   AF-A0A381UU67-F1
#
_cell.length_a   1.000
_cell.length_b   1.000
_cell.length_c   1.000
_cell.angle_alpha   90.00
_cell.angle_beta   90.00
_cell.angle_gamma   90.00
#
_symmetry.space_group_name_H-M   'P 1'
#
loop_
_entity.id
_entity.type
_entity.pdbx_description
1 polymer ?
#
loop_
_entity_poly.entity_id
_entity_poly.type
_entity_poly.pdbx_seq_one_letter_code
_entity_poly.pdbx_strand_id
1 'polypeptide(L)'
;MMFLNFKAIRYKVKLFNLPILFILFSCVPPSDSNKVYDRHIITKEEIRSVPQAENAMEVIEYLRPHLLSRDGRRYVGITSLSTGQNAIVFVNGTRIGFKERLNTINSMNIVEIRYLSPMDSGKYGYSSGGGVFLIEVE
;
A
#
# COMPACT_ATOMS: atom_id res chain seq x y z
N MET A 1 49.60 -29.14 -56.67
CA MET A 1 50.02 -27.74 -56.92
C MET A 1 48.79 -26.96 -57.33
N MET A 2 48.55 -25.84 -56.64
CA MET A 2 47.63 -24.74 -56.98
C MET A 2 46.11 -24.87 -56.77
N PHE A 3 45.60 -23.71 -56.31
CA PHE A 3 44.35 -23.36 -55.65
C PHE A 3 43.22 -22.98 -56.63
N LEU A 4 42.07 -22.63 -56.00
CA LEU A 4 40.95 -21.77 -56.44
C LEU A 4 39.73 -22.56 -56.94
N ASN A 5 38.47 -22.22 -56.63
CA ASN A 5 37.92 -20.90 -56.34
C ASN A 5 36.54 -21.03 -55.63
N PHE A 6 36.16 -19.97 -54.92
CA PHE A 6 34.84 -19.75 -54.30
C PHE A 6 33.70 -19.74 -55.33
N LYS A 7 32.56 -20.39 -55.02
CA LYS A 7 31.25 -19.92 -55.50
C LYS A 7 30.10 -20.37 -54.59
N ALA A 8 29.42 -19.38 -54.03
CA ALA A 8 28.23 -19.53 -53.20
C ALA A 8 27.06 -20.19 -53.96
N ILE A 9 26.36 -21.12 -53.30
CA ILE A 9 25.04 -21.59 -53.74
C ILE A 9 24.11 -21.56 -52.53
N ARG A 10 23.10 -20.69 -52.63
CA ARG A 10 21.99 -20.53 -51.67
C ARG A 10 21.14 -21.80 -51.63
N TYR A 11 21.15 -22.51 -50.51
CA TYR A 11 20.19 -23.57 -50.26
C TYR A 11 18.89 -22.94 -49.72
N LYS A 12 17.86 -22.90 -50.55
CA LYS A 12 16.47 -22.61 -50.13
C LYS A 12 16.04 -23.72 -49.16
N VAL A 13 16.11 -23.47 -47.85
CA VAL A 13 15.53 -24.36 -46.85
C VAL A 13 14.04 -24.02 -46.73
N LYS A 14 13.22 -24.73 -47.49
CA LYS A 14 11.76 -24.80 -47.27
C LYS A 14 11.53 -26.06 -46.44
N LEU A 15 11.55 -25.94 -45.11
CA LEU A 15 11.16 -27.03 -44.21
C LEU A 15 10.51 -26.47 -42.95
N PHE A 16 9.23 -26.12 -43.11
CA PHE A 16 8.13 -26.51 -42.23
C PHE A 16 8.54 -26.97 -40.83
N ASN A 17 8.45 -26.12 -39.81
CA ASN A 17 8.42 -26.57 -38.43
C ASN A 17 7.66 -25.57 -37.52
N LEU A 18 6.74 -26.15 -36.75
CA LEU A 18 5.71 -25.60 -35.87
C LEU A 18 6.13 -24.34 -35.06
N PRO A 19 5.23 -23.35 -34.90
CA PRO A 19 5.33 -22.44 -33.77
C PRO A 19 4.88 -23.20 -32.51
N ILE A 20 5.82 -23.51 -31.61
CA ILE A 20 5.50 -23.93 -30.24
C ILE A 20 4.91 -22.69 -29.55
N LEU A 21 3.58 -22.63 -29.52
CA LEU A 21 2.81 -21.65 -28.77
C LEU A 21 2.89 -22.01 -27.29
N PHE A 22 3.87 -21.44 -26.59
CA PHE A 22 3.98 -21.53 -25.13
C PHE A 22 2.89 -20.64 -24.52
N ILE A 23 1.70 -21.21 -24.30
CA ILE A 23 0.61 -20.54 -23.59
C ILE A 23 1.02 -20.49 -22.12
N LEU A 24 1.59 -19.35 -21.70
CA LEU A 24 1.70 -19.02 -20.29
C LEU A 24 0.28 -18.92 -19.73
N PHE A 25 -0.12 -19.92 -18.96
CA PHE A 25 -1.30 -19.88 -18.11
C PHE A 25 -1.09 -18.77 -17.06
N SER A 26 -1.43 -17.54 -17.44
CA SER A 26 -1.64 -16.47 -16.48
C SER A 26 -2.92 -16.81 -15.72
N CYS A 27 -2.78 -17.42 -14.54
CA CYS A 27 -3.86 -17.52 -13.59
C CYS A 27 -4.15 -16.11 -13.07
N VAL A 28 -5.11 -15.41 -13.68
CA VAL A 28 -5.68 -14.19 -13.11
C VAL A 28 -6.62 -14.65 -11.99
N PRO A 29 -6.33 -14.38 -10.71
CA PRO A 29 -7.24 -14.75 -9.64
C PRO A 29 -8.59 -14.03 -9.83
N PRO A 30 -9.71 -14.69 -9.52
CA PRO A 30 -11.02 -14.06 -9.61
C PRO A 30 -11.07 -12.86 -8.66
N SER A 31 -11.29 -11.66 -9.22
CA SER A 31 -11.51 -10.45 -8.45
C SER A 31 -12.91 -10.52 -7.83
N ASP A 32 -12.97 -10.69 -6.51
CA ASP A 32 -14.23 -10.74 -5.76
C ASP A 32 -14.83 -9.32 -5.69
N SER A 33 -15.71 -9.03 -6.65
CA SER A 33 -16.32 -7.71 -6.85
C SER A 33 -17.25 -7.27 -5.70
N ASN A 34 -17.57 -8.16 -4.76
CA ASN A 34 -18.43 -7.86 -3.61
C ASN A 34 -17.65 -7.46 -2.35
N LYS A 35 -16.31 -7.57 -2.34
CA LYS A 35 -15.52 -7.10 -1.21
C LYS A 35 -15.31 -5.59 -1.33
N VAL A 36 -16.26 -4.82 -0.80
CA VAL A 36 -16.11 -3.36 -0.68
C VAL A 36 -15.00 -3.08 0.32
N TYR A 37 -13.79 -2.86 -0.19
CA TYR A 37 -12.67 -2.39 0.61
C TYR A 37 -12.96 -0.97 1.10
N ASP A 38 -13.22 -0.83 2.39
CA ASP A 38 -13.28 0.49 3.02
C ASP A 38 -11.89 1.14 2.87
N ARG A 39 -11.86 2.36 2.33
CA ARG A 39 -10.60 3.08 2.08
C ARG A 39 -9.92 3.57 3.34
N HIS A 40 -10.62 3.53 4.47
CA HIS A 40 -10.18 4.08 5.75
C HIS A 40 -9.96 3.01 6.81
N ILE A 41 -10.20 1.74 6.50
CA ILE A 41 -9.99 0.61 7.40
C ILE A 41 -8.96 -0.34 6.78
N ILE A 42 -8.08 -0.87 7.62
CA ILE A 42 -7.18 -1.97 7.30
C ILE A 42 -7.49 -3.07 8.32
N THR A 43 -8.02 -4.17 7.80
CA THR A 43 -8.47 -5.35 8.56
C THR A 43 -7.31 -6.28 8.91
N LYS A 44 -7.50 -7.17 9.90
CA LYS A 44 -6.51 -8.18 10.29
C LYS A 44 -6.02 -9.03 9.12
N GLU A 45 -6.92 -9.38 8.21
CA GLU A 45 -6.61 -10.16 7.01
C GLU A 45 -5.71 -9.37 6.04
N GLU A 46 -5.98 -8.06 5.87
CA GLU A 46 -5.13 -7.17 5.07
C GLU A 46 -3.75 -6.99 5.71
N ILE A 47 -3.67 -6.81 7.03
CA ILE A 47 -2.40 -6.68 7.76
C ILE A 47 -1.55 -7.95 7.58
N ARG A 48 -2.16 -9.12 7.72
CA ARG A 48 -1.49 -10.42 7.53
C ARG A 48 -1.01 -10.67 6.09
N SER A 49 -1.53 -9.93 5.11
CA SER A 49 -1.07 -10.05 3.71
C SER A 49 0.28 -9.38 3.46
N VAL A 50 0.79 -8.58 4.40
CA VAL A 50 2.08 -7.87 4.33
C VAL A 50 3.01 -8.27 5.48
N PRO A 51 3.50 -9.52 5.50
CA PRO A 51 4.32 -10.04 6.61
C PRO A 51 5.66 -9.32 6.79
N GLN A 52 6.11 -8.57 5.77
CA GLN A 52 7.34 -7.78 5.85
C GLN A 52 7.20 -6.48 6.64
N ALA A 53 5.98 -6.03 6.93
CA ALA A 53 5.76 -4.80 7.70
C ALA A 53 5.89 -5.10 9.19
N GLU A 54 6.83 -4.44 9.89
CA GLU A 54 7.14 -4.70 11.29
C GLU A 54 6.27 -3.87 12.26
N ASN A 55 5.75 -2.74 11.78
CA ASN A 55 4.99 -1.80 12.59
C ASN A 55 3.78 -1.22 11.87
N ALA A 56 2.91 -0.52 12.60
CA ALA A 56 1.69 0.07 12.04
C ALA A 56 1.98 1.09 10.92
N MET A 57 3.08 1.85 11.00
CA MET A 57 3.43 2.82 9.97
C MET A 57 3.69 2.12 8.64
N GLU A 58 4.53 1.08 8.65
CA GLU A 58 4.86 0.30 7.46
C GLU A 58 3.63 -0.39 6.87
N VAL A 59 2.77 -0.96 7.71
CA VAL A 59 1.50 -1.57 7.26
C VAL A 59 0.67 -0.55 6.46
N ILE A 60 0.53 0.67 6.98
CA ILE A 60 -0.21 1.74 6.31
C ILE A 60 0.53 2.17 5.04
N GLU A 61 1.85 2.27 5.07
CA GLU A 61 2.67 2.64 3.91
C GLU A 61 2.52 1.66 2.75
N TYR A 62 2.51 0.35 3.02
CA TYR A 62 2.33 -0.69 2.01
C TYR A 62 0.90 -0.74 1.48
N LEU A 63 -0.09 -0.73 2.36
CA LEU A 63 -1.48 -1.01 1.96
C LEU A 63 -2.23 0.24 1.53
N ARG A 64 -2.02 1.36 2.24
CA ARG A 64 -2.78 2.60 2.06
C ARG A 64 -1.91 3.84 2.32
N PRO A 65 -0.85 4.08 1.52
CA PRO A 65 0.12 5.18 1.76
C PRO A 65 -0.55 6.56 1.77
N HIS A 66 -1.64 6.71 1.03
CA HIS A 66 -2.44 7.93 0.99
C HIS A 66 -3.05 8.34 2.36
N LEU A 67 -3.18 7.43 3.33
CA LEU A 67 -3.64 7.76 4.68
C LEU A 67 -2.57 8.54 5.47
N LEU A 68 -1.28 8.27 5.23
CA LEU A 68 -0.17 8.96 5.89
C LEU A 68 0.06 10.38 5.37
N SER A 69 -0.48 10.70 4.19
CA SER A 69 -0.39 12.04 3.57
C SER A 69 -1.61 12.93 3.88
N ARG A 70 -2.65 12.40 4.54
CA ARG A 70 -3.91 13.12 4.78
C ARG A 70 -3.85 14.08 5.96
N ASP A 71 -2.91 13.89 6.88
CA ASP A 71 -2.70 14.76 8.03
C ASP A 71 -2.04 16.10 7.68
N GLY A 72 -1.33 16.16 6.54
CA GLY A 72 -0.69 17.37 6.05
C GLY A 72 -1.59 18.34 5.27
N ARG A 73 -2.90 18.08 5.13
CA ARG A 73 -3.78 18.99 4.38
C ARG A 73 -3.92 20.31 5.11
N ARG A 74 -3.20 21.31 4.60
CA ARG A 74 -3.20 22.72 5.05
C ARG A 74 -4.64 23.20 5.24
N TYR A 75 -4.98 23.58 6.47
CA TYR A 75 -6.16 24.39 6.73
C TYR A 75 -5.97 25.72 6.00
N VAL A 76 -6.84 26.03 5.03
CA VAL A 76 -6.95 27.36 4.45
C VAL A 76 -7.80 28.19 5.41
N GLY A 77 -7.18 28.70 6.47
CA GLY A 77 -7.86 29.44 7.53
C GLY A 77 -6.86 30.10 8.47
N ILE A 78 -7.14 31.36 8.80
CA ILE A 78 -6.28 32.40 9.40
C ILE A 78 -5.63 31.94 10.73
N THR A 79 -4.55 31.17 10.65
CA THR A 79 -3.48 31.06 11.66
C THR A 79 -2.33 30.31 10.99
N SER A 80 -1.43 31.07 10.38
CA SER A 80 -0.17 30.57 9.83
C SER A 80 0.76 30.07 10.93
N LEU A 81 0.55 28.85 11.42
CA LEU A 81 1.60 28.00 11.97
C LEU A 81 1.72 26.80 11.03
N SER A 82 2.59 26.97 10.04
CA SER A 82 2.72 26.24 8.78
C SER A 82 3.13 24.76 8.86
N THR A 83 2.82 24.07 9.95
CA THR A 83 2.95 22.63 10.08
C THR A 83 1.54 22.06 10.20
N GLY A 84 1.07 21.31 9.21
CA GLY A 84 -0.18 20.55 9.33
C GLY A 84 -0.18 19.79 10.66
N GLN A 85 -1.30 19.79 11.38
CA GLN A 85 -1.39 19.02 12.61
C GLN A 85 -1.24 17.54 12.25
N ASN A 86 -0.29 16.84 12.85
CA ASN A 86 -0.16 15.40 12.63
C ASN A 86 -1.38 14.68 13.19
N ALA A 87 -1.77 13.58 12.55
CA ALA A 87 -2.89 12.76 13.04
C ALA A 87 -2.60 12.25 14.46
N ILE A 88 -3.62 12.22 15.31
CA ILE A 88 -3.51 11.65 16.66
C ILE A 88 -3.63 10.12 16.56
N VAL A 89 -2.89 9.38 17.38
CA VAL A 89 -2.94 7.92 17.43
C VAL A 89 -3.53 7.46 18.76
N PHE A 90 -4.52 6.59 18.67
CA PHE A 90 -5.11 5.86 19.78
C PHE A 90 -4.87 4.37 19.63
N VAL A 91 -4.58 3.69 20.75
CA VAL A 91 -4.48 2.23 20.82
C VAL A 91 -5.49 1.75 21.86
N ASN A 92 -6.41 0.88 21.47
CA ASN A 92 -7.51 0.37 22.33
C ASN A 92 -8.22 1.52 23.09
N GLY A 93 -8.55 2.59 22.36
CA GLY A 93 -9.19 3.78 22.93
C GLY A 93 -8.30 4.71 23.77
N THR A 94 -7.03 4.38 24.01
CA THR A 94 -6.09 5.21 24.77
C THR A 94 -5.23 6.06 23.85
N ARG A 95 -5.18 7.38 24.07
CA ARG A 95 -4.33 8.29 23.29
C ARG A 95 -2.85 8.05 23.61
N ILE A 96 -2.06 7.64 22.62
CA ILE A 96 -0.62 7.38 22.79
C ILE A 96 0.28 8.50 22.25
N GLY A 97 -0.25 9.36 21.37
CA GLY A 97 0.49 10.48 20.81
C GLY A 97 0.02 10.86 19.41
N PHE A 98 0.96 11.23 18.54
CA PHE A 98 0.73 11.62 17.16
C PHE A 98 1.25 10.54 16.19
N LYS A 99 1.14 10.79 14.87
CA LYS A 99 1.46 9.86 13.78
C LYS A 99 2.79 9.13 13.94
N GLU A 100 3.82 9.77 14.50
CA GLU A 100 5.15 9.17 14.69
C GLU A 100 5.11 7.94 15.61
N ARG A 101 4.11 7.85 16.49
CA ARG A 101 3.92 6.71 17.39
C ARG A 101 3.49 5.43 16.67
N LEU A 102 3.03 5.51 15.42
CA LEU A 102 2.73 4.32 14.62
C LEU A 102 3.95 3.39 14.46
N ASN A 103 5.16 3.94 14.43
CA ASN A 103 6.42 3.17 14.38
C ASN A 103 6.67 2.32 15.63
N THR A 104 5.96 2.61 16.73
CA THR A 104 6.16 1.92 18.03
C THR A 104 5.20 0.75 18.23
N ILE A 105 4.22 0.58 17.34
CA ILE A 105 3.18 -0.44 17.46
C ILE A 105 3.55 -1.61 16.56
N ASN A 106 3.83 -2.76 17.16
CA ASN A 106 4.18 -3.99 16.43
C ASN A 106 3.00 -4.46 15.59
N SER A 107 3.22 -4.69 14.28
CA SER A 107 2.19 -5.08 13.31
C SER A 107 1.53 -6.42 13.64
N MET A 108 2.25 -7.36 14.25
CA MET A 108 1.75 -8.71 14.56
C MET A 108 0.61 -8.69 15.58
N ASN A 109 0.55 -7.66 16.43
CA ASN A 109 -0.44 -7.54 17.48
C ASN A 109 -1.69 -6.75 17.02
N ILE A 110 -1.66 -6.18 15.82
CA ILE A 110 -2.74 -5.31 15.34
C ILE A 110 -3.88 -6.13 14.75
N VAL A 111 -5.10 -5.83 15.18
CA VAL A 111 -6.34 -6.40 14.68
C VAL A 111 -6.98 -5.50 13.64
N GLU A 112 -7.00 -4.19 13.89
CA GLU A 112 -7.59 -3.21 12.97
C GLU A 112 -6.84 -1.88 13.02
N ILE A 113 -6.67 -1.25 11.86
CA ILE A 113 -6.26 0.14 11.75
C ILE A 113 -7.40 0.91 11.07
N ARG A 114 -7.90 1.95 11.73
CA ARG A 114 -8.95 2.82 11.18
C ARG A 114 -8.50 4.27 11.20
N TYR A 115 -8.62 4.94 10.06
CA TYR A 115 -8.36 6.37 9.95
C TYR A 115 -9.68 7.16 9.93
N LEU A 116 -9.79 8.15 10.80
CA LEU A 116 -10.87 9.12 10.78
C LEU A 116 -10.37 10.44 10.18
N SER A 117 -11.14 10.96 9.24
CA SER A 117 -10.84 12.24 8.62
C SER A 117 -10.95 13.39 9.63
N PRO A 118 -10.32 14.56 9.38
CA PRO A 118 -10.48 15.73 10.23
C PRO A 118 -11.94 16.13 10.51
N MET A 119 -12.85 15.86 9.56
CA MET A 119 -14.28 16.15 9.70
C MET A 119 -14.96 15.21 10.71
N ASP A 120 -14.53 13.95 10.76
CA ASP A 120 -15.10 12.91 11.63
C ASP A 120 -14.40 12.84 12.99
N SER A 121 -13.20 13.41 13.07
CA SER A 121 -12.32 13.31 14.24
C SER A 121 -12.61 14.34 15.33
N GLY A 122 -13.48 15.33 15.09
CA GLY A 122 -13.71 16.45 16.03
C GLY A 122 -14.13 16.02 17.44
N LYS A 123 -14.74 14.83 17.58
CA LYS A 123 -15.07 14.22 18.88
C LYS A 123 -13.86 13.79 19.73
N TYR A 124 -12.66 13.74 19.14
CA TYR A 124 -11.41 13.39 19.83
C TYR A 124 -10.61 14.62 20.30
N GLY A 125 -11.17 15.82 20.17
CA GLY A 125 -10.62 17.07 20.70
C GLY A 125 -10.02 18.00 19.65
N TYR A 126 -9.74 19.25 20.05
CA TYR A 126 -9.30 20.32 19.14
C TYR A 126 -8.00 20.03 18.35
N SER A 127 -7.13 19.18 18.90
CA SER A 127 -5.87 18.78 18.24
C SER A 127 -6.06 17.70 17.16
N SER A 128 -7.30 17.28 16.88
CA SER A 128 -7.62 16.24 15.89
C SER A 128 -7.66 16.76 14.45
N GLY A 129 -7.19 17.99 14.19
CA GLY A 129 -7.23 18.64 12.87
C GLY A 129 -6.46 17.87 11.78
N GLY A 130 -5.52 17.01 12.17
CA GLY A 130 -4.80 16.07 11.29
C GLY A 130 -5.53 14.76 10.99
N GLY A 131 -6.72 14.54 11.56
CA GLY A 131 -7.36 13.24 11.61
C GLY A 131 -6.91 12.39 12.81
N VAL A 132 -7.43 11.17 12.90
CA VAL A 132 -7.16 10.25 14.01
C VAL A 132 -6.95 8.83 13.46
N PHE A 133 -5.88 8.18 13.89
CA PHE A 133 -5.69 6.75 13.75
C PHE A 133 -6.19 6.05 15.00
N LEU A 134 -7.13 5.13 14.82
CA LEU A 134 -7.61 4.20 15.83
C LEU A 134 -6.98 2.85 15.53
N ILE A 135 -6.23 2.31 16.49
CA ILE A 135 -5.55 1.03 16.38
C ILE A 135 -6.14 0.11 17.44
N GLU A 136 -6.64 -1.03 17.00
CA GLU A 136 -7.07 -2.10 17.90
C GLU A 136 -6.00 -3.19 17.90
N VAL A 137 -5.58 -3.62 19.09
CA VAL A 137 -4.58 -4.69 19.30
C VAL A 137 -5.14 -5.82 20.15
N GLU A 138 -4.64 -7.04 19.92
CA GLU A 138 -5.00 -8.28 20.63
C GLU A 138 -4.27 -8.44 21.98
#